data_AF-A0A4Z0M131-F1
#
_entry.id   AF-A0A4Z0M131-F1
#
_cell.length_a   1.000
_cell.length_b   1.000
_cell.length_c   1.000
_cell.angle_alpha   90.00
_cell.angle_beta   90.00
_cell.angle_gamma   90.00
#
_symmetry.space_group_name_H-M   'P 1'
#
loop_
_entity.id
_entity.type
_entity.pdbx_description
1 polymer ?
#
loop_
_entity_poly.entity_id
_entity_poly.type
_entity_poly.pdbx_seq_one_letter_code
_entity_poly.pdbx_strand_id
1 'polypeptide(L)' 'MVAPVPAKRGRKPAATTAPVTGQVQSLTRGLKLLEWIAESNGSVALTELAQQAGLPKSTTHRLLTTMQQQGFVRQV' A
#
# COMPACT_ATOMS: atom_id res chain seq x y z
N MET A 1 -7.79 -2.60 -42.62
CA MET A 1 -7.58 -1.46 -41.71
C MET A 1 -8.74 -1.38 -40.73
N VAL A 2 -8.59 -1.91 -39.50
CA VAL A 2 -9.39 -1.51 -38.32
C VAL A 2 -8.49 -1.70 -37.10
N ALA A 3 -8.41 -0.65 -36.28
CA ALA A 3 -7.54 -0.48 -35.12
C ALA A 3 -8.02 -1.28 -33.87
N PRO A 4 -7.19 -1.40 -32.80
CA PRO A 4 -7.39 -2.33 -31.69
C PRO A 4 -8.20 -1.72 -30.53
N VAL A 5 -8.90 -2.58 -29.77
CA VAL A 5 -9.57 -2.21 -28.51
C VAL A 5 -8.70 -2.67 -27.33
N PRO A 6 -8.29 -1.77 -26.41
CA PRO A 6 -7.68 -2.18 -25.15
C PRO A 6 -8.61 -1.97 -23.94
N ALA A 7 -8.35 -2.81 -22.93
CA ALA A 7 -8.59 -2.61 -21.50
C ALA A 7 -10.04 -2.65 -20.95
N LYS A 8 -10.29 -3.68 -20.12
CA LYS A 8 -10.53 -3.51 -18.67
C LYS A 8 -10.49 -4.89 -18.00
N ARG A 9 -9.32 -5.25 -17.46
CA ARG A 9 -9.15 -6.47 -16.64
C ARG A 9 -9.77 -6.21 -15.27
N GLY A 10 -10.70 -7.08 -14.89
CA GLY A 10 -11.63 -6.92 -13.77
C GLY A 10 -10.98 -6.59 -12.43
N ARG A 11 -11.64 -5.67 -11.72
CA ARG A 11 -11.40 -5.29 -10.32
C ARG A 11 -11.68 -6.52 -9.43
N LYS A 12 -10.64 -7.19 -8.92
CA LYS A 12 -10.83 -8.17 -7.83
C LYS A 12 -11.27 -7.43 -6.56
N PRO A 13 -12.32 -7.87 -5.87
CA PRO A 13 -12.80 -7.23 -4.64
C PRO A 13 -11.77 -7.47 -3.54
N ALA A 14 -11.12 -6.40 -3.07
CA ALA A 14 -10.26 -6.46 -1.90
C ALA A 14 -11.14 -6.76 -0.67
N ALA A 15 -10.72 -7.75 0.12
CA ALA A 15 -11.44 -8.28 1.25
C ALA A 15 -11.96 -7.17 2.20
N THR A 16 -13.27 -7.13 2.38
CA THR A 16 -13.95 -6.28 3.36
C THR A 16 -13.73 -6.89 4.74
N THR A 17 -12.64 -6.49 5.42
CA THR A 17 -12.55 -6.64 6.87
C THR A 17 -13.54 -5.67 7.49
N ALA A 18 -14.53 -6.21 8.21
CA ALA A 18 -15.59 -5.46 8.89
C ALA A 18 -15.04 -4.25 9.67
N PRO A 19 -15.79 -3.13 9.75
CA PRO A 19 -15.33 -1.94 10.47
C PRO A 19 -15.25 -2.25 11.96
N VAL A 20 -14.04 -2.34 12.49
CA VAL A 20 -13.78 -2.27 13.92
C VAL A 20 -14.10 -0.82 14.33
N THR A 21 -15.25 -0.63 14.95
CA THR A 21 -15.80 0.68 15.33
C THR A 21 -14.82 1.40 16.27
N GLY A 22 -14.01 2.30 15.71
CA GLY A 22 -13.08 3.16 16.45
C GLY A 22 -11.65 3.22 15.88
N GLN A 23 -11.26 2.30 14.99
CA GLN A 23 -9.90 2.33 14.42
C GLN A 23 -9.85 3.08 13.09
N VAL A 24 -8.95 4.07 13.01
CA VAL A 24 -8.67 4.78 11.76
C VAL A 24 -7.90 3.84 10.83
N GLN A 25 -8.60 3.32 9.81
CA GLN A 25 -8.07 2.28 8.93
C GLN A 25 -6.76 2.69 8.22
N SER A 26 -6.58 3.98 7.90
CA SER A 26 -5.34 4.49 7.32
C SER A 26 -4.16 4.42 8.28
N LEU A 27 -4.39 4.68 9.57
CA LEU A 27 -3.37 4.58 10.61
C LEU A 27 -2.96 3.12 10.82
N THR A 28 -3.92 2.20 10.96
CA THR A 28 -3.64 0.77 11.11
C THR A 28 -2.83 0.22 9.93
N ARG A 29 -3.19 0.62 8.70
CA ARG A 29 -2.45 0.25 7.49
C ARG A 29 -1.04 0.84 7.48
N GLY A 30 -0.91 2.08 7.93
CA GLY A 30 0.37 2.76 7.99
C GLY A 30 1.34 2.11 8.97
N LEU A 31 0.88 1.78 10.18
CA LEU A 31 1.70 1.11 11.19
C LEU A 31 2.18 -0.28 10.73
N LYS A 32 1.31 -1.07 10.08
CA LYS A 32 1.70 -2.36 9.49
C LYS A 32 2.80 -2.23 8.42
N LEU A 33 2.76 -1.16 7.61
CA LEU A 33 3.83 -0.92 6.63
C LEU A 33 5.18 -0.68 7.32
N LEU A 34 5.19 0.08 8.43
CA LEU A 34 6.41 0.33 9.21
C LEU A 34 6.95 -0.96 9.85
N GLU A 35 6.07 -1.81 10.40
CA GLU A 35 6.46 -3.12 10.95
C GLU A 35 7.17 -3.98 9.89
N TRP A 36 6.65 -4.07 8.68
CA TRP A 36 7.30 -4.86 7.62
C TRP A 36 8.62 -4.27 7.15
N ILE A 37 8.73 -2.94 7.11
CA ILE A 37 10.00 -2.30 6.77
C ILE A 37 11.05 -2.60 7.84
N ALA A 38 10.66 -2.58 9.12
CA ALA A 38 11.52 -2.94 10.23
C ALA A 38 11.94 -4.42 10.18
N GLU A 39 11.02 -5.34 9.88
CA GLU A 39 11.29 -6.78 9.76
C GLU A 39 12.25 -7.11 8.60
N SER A 40 12.20 -6.31 7.53
CA SER A 40 12.97 -6.57 6.31
C SER A 40 14.45 -6.14 6.39
N ASN A 41 14.94 -5.70 7.56
CA ASN A 41 16.33 -5.38 7.84
C ASN A 41 17.03 -4.43 6.84
N GLY A 42 16.29 -3.50 6.24
CA GLY A 42 16.89 -2.50 5.37
C GLY A 42 15.93 -1.88 4.37
N SER A 43 16.04 -2.31 3.11
CA SER A 43 15.33 -1.70 1.98
C SER A 43 14.27 -2.67 1.45
N VAL A 44 13.03 -2.19 1.30
CA VAL A 44 11.94 -2.98 0.70
C VAL A 44 11.40 -2.26 -0.50
N ALA A 45 11.12 -2.99 -1.58
CA ALA A 45 10.48 -2.41 -2.73
C ALA A 45 9.03 -2.02 -2.39
N LEU A 46 8.61 -0.82 -2.83
CA LEU A 46 7.23 -0.34 -2.64
C LEU A 46 6.18 -1.34 -3.18
N THR A 47 6.52 -2.04 -4.25
CA THR A 47 5.70 -3.11 -4.85
C THR A 47 5.47 -4.27 -3.91
N GLU A 48 6.50 -4.71 -3.20
CA GLU A 48 6.43 -5.83 -2.25
C GLU A 48 5.65 -5.42 -1.02
N LEU A 49 5.92 -4.22 -0.48
CA LEU A 49 5.13 -3.63 0.61
C LEU A 49 3.65 -3.51 0.25
N ALA A 50 3.33 -3.04 -0.95
CA ALA A 50 1.94 -2.92 -1.39
C ALA A 50 1.25 -4.29 -1.52
N GLN A 51 1.98 -5.30 -2.00
CA GLN A 51 1.47 -6.68 -2.11
C GLN A 51 1.25 -7.31 -0.74
N GLN A 52 2.22 -7.21 0.17
CA GLN A 52 2.09 -7.68 1.56
C GLN A 52 0.94 -6.96 2.28
N ALA A 53 0.79 -5.66 2.05
CA ALA A 53 -0.29 -4.84 2.61
C ALA A 53 -1.69 -5.18 2.08
N GLY A 54 -1.78 -5.87 0.94
CA GLY A 54 -3.03 -5.97 0.19
C GLY A 54 -3.59 -4.59 -0.22
N LEU A 55 -2.70 -3.60 -0.39
CA LEU A 55 -3.07 -2.22 -0.69
C LEU A 55 -2.80 -1.89 -2.16
N PRO A 56 -3.61 -1.00 -2.76
CA PRO A 56 -3.24 -0.40 -4.04
C PRO A 56 -1.92 0.36 -3.92
N LYS A 57 -1.04 0.23 -4.93
CA LYS A 57 0.25 0.94 -4.97
C LYS A 57 0.10 2.45 -4.73
N SER A 58 -0.97 3.07 -5.25
CA SER A 58 -1.24 4.50 -5.04
C SER A 58 -1.51 4.85 -3.57
N THR A 59 -2.22 3.98 -2.84
CA THR A 59 -2.48 4.17 -1.41
C THR A 59 -1.21 3.97 -0.59
N THR A 60 -0.45 2.91 -0.87
CA THR A 60 0.84 2.64 -0.22
C THR A 60 1.81 3.79 -0.44
N HIS A 61 1.93 4.26 -1.68
CA HIS A 61 2.78 5.41 -2.00
C HIS A 61 2.39 6.65 -1.20
N ARG A 62 1.11 7.01 -1.14
CA ARG A 62 0.66 8.18 -0.37
C ARG A 62 1.00 8.08 1.11
N LEU A 63 0.77 6.90 1.72
CA LEU A 63 1.12 6.66 3.12
C LEU A 63 2.63 6.78 3.34
N LEU A 64 3.42 6.14 2.48
CA LEU A 64 4.89 6.21 2.56
C LEU A 64 5.42 7.63 2.34
N THR A 65 4.86 8.40 1.41
CA THR A 65 5.24 9.81 1.21
C THR A 65 4.98 10.63 2.47
N THR A 66 3.82 10.46 3.11
CA THR A 66 3.52 11.16 4.37
C THR A 66 4.48 10.74 5.48
N MET A 67 4.77 9.45 5.62
CA MET A 67 5.71 8.95 6.62
C MET A 67 7.14 9.42 6.35
N GLN A 68 7.54 9.52 5.08
CA GLN A 68 8.84 10.05 4.67
C GLN A 68 8.96 11.53 5.02
N GLN A 69 7.91 12.32 4.80
CA GLN A 69 7.86 13.73 5.20
C GLN A 69 7.97 13.91 6.72
N GLN A 70 7.46 12.95 7.50
CA GLN A 70 7.58 12.96 8.96
C GLN A 70 8.87 12.29 9.49
N GLY A 71 9.72 11.76 8.60
CA GLY A 71 11.01 11.17 8.97
C GLY A 71 10.94 9.72 9.48
N PHE A 72 9.81 9.02 9.36
CA PHE A 72 9.70 7.60 9.76
C PHE A 72 10.33 6.63 8.75
N VAL A 73 10.45 7.05 7.49
CA VAL A 73 11.01 6.23 6.41
C VAL A 73 11.85 7.11 5.50
N ARG A 74 12.83 6.52 4.82
CA ARG A 74 13.59 7.19 3.76
C ARG A 74 13.68 6.30 2.53
N GLN A 75 13.66 6.93 1.36
CA GLN A 75 14.00 6.25 0.11
C GLN A 75 15.54 6.23 0.00
N VAL A 76 16.11 5.05 -0.18
CA VAL A 76 17.55 4.82 -0.43
C VAL A 76 17.77 4.32 -1.85
#